data_AF-A0AAU2L2K2-F1
#
_entry.id   AF-A0AAU2L2K2-F1
#
_cell.length_a   1.000
_cell.length_b   1.000
_cell.length_c   1.000
_cell.angle_alpha   90.00
_cell.angle_beta   90.00
_cell.angle_gamma   90.00
#
_symmetry.space_group_name_H-M   'P 1'
#
loop_
_entity.id
_entity.type
_entity.pdbx_description
1 polymer ?
#
loop_
_entity_poly.entity_id
_entity_poly.type
_entity_poly.pdbx_seq_one_letter_code
_entity_poly.pdbx_strand_id
1 'polypeptide(L)'
;MMEPTGPVLLFDEDGRLFILSDPALASELIDTADEFFEGYDGHGHPLRAHGAPGSVELALITKEVHEERVRKRVERYYSVFAARHPTRVPPQKADLSAFIEAVAADFIEE
;
A
#
# COMPACT_ATOMS: atom_id res chain seq x y z
N MET A 1 -16.72 6.28 8.93
CA MET A 1 -15.83 5.40 8.14
C MET A 1 -14.64 5.08 9.03
N MET A 2 -13.98 3.94 8.83
CA MET A 2 -12.84 3.58 9.67
C MET A 2 -11.57 4.04 8.97
N GLU A 3 -10.73 4.75 9.73
CA GLU A 3 -9.49 5.32 9.22
C GLU A 3 -8.42 4.23 9.09
N PRO A 4 -7.61 4.26 8.02
CA PRO A 4 -6.40 3.45 7.94
C PRO A 4 -5.43 3.79 9.06
N THR A 5 -4.67 2.78 9.49
CA THR A 5 -3.60 2.92 10.47
C THR A 5 -2.26 2.56 9.87
N GLY A 6 -1.20 3.30 10.23
CA GLY A 6 0.15 3.05 9.74
C GLY A 6 0.34 3.42 8.26
N PRO A 7 1.46 2.99 7.64
CA PRO A 7 1.70 3.22 6.22
C PRO A 7 0.69 2.44 5.38
N VAL A 8 0.29 3.05 4.27
CA VAL A 8 -0.65 2.47 3.31
C VAL A 8 0.11 2.00 2.06
N LEU A 9 -0.18 0.78 1.64
CA LEU A 9 0.27 0.22 0.37
C LEU A 9 -0.84 0.36 -0.65
N LEU A 10 -0.58 1.04 -1.77
CA LEU A 10 -1.49 1.19 -2.90
C LEU A 10 -0.91 0.48 -4.12
N PHE A 11 -1.75 -0.26 -4.84
CA PHE A 11 -1.38 -0.98 -6.04
C PHE A 11 -2.22 -0.51 -7.22
N ASP A 12 -1.57 -0.18 -8.33
CA ASP A 12 -2.27 0.05 -9.61
C ASP A 12 -2.68 -1.29 -10.27
N GLU A 13 -3.35 -1.20 -11.41
CA GLU A 13 -3.79 -2.37 -12.19
C GLU A 13 -2.62 -3.24 -12.67
N ASP A 14 -1.47 -2.63 -12.99
CA ASP A 14 -0.25 -3.31 -13.43
C ASP A 14 0.48 -4.01 -12.27
N GLY A 15 0.18 -3.62 -11.03
CA GLY A 15 0.80 -4.10 -9.80
C GLY A 15 2.03 -3.29 -9.37
N ARG A 16 2.17 -2.05 -9.82
CA ARG A 16 3.11 -1.09 -9.23
C ARG A 16 2.67 -0.74 -7.83
N LEU A 17 3.62 -0.65 -6.92
CA LEU A 17 3.40 -0.30 -5.53
C LEU A 17 3.71 1.18 -5.32
N PHE A 18 2.80 1.88 -4.67
CA PHE A 18 2.96 3.21 -4.13
C PHE A 18 2.75 3.16 -2.62
N ILE A 19 3.50 3.96 -1.88
CA ILE A 19 3.45 3.96 -0.42
C ILE A 19 3.11 5.36 0.06
N LEU A 20 2.10 5.43 0.92
CA LEU A 20 1.79 6.61 1.69
C LEU A 20 2.21 6.35 3.14
N SER A 21 3.26 7.03 3.61
CA SER A 21 3.70 6.91 5.00
C SER A 21 2.66 7.42 5.99
N ASP A 22 1.85 8.39 5.57
CA ASP A 22 0.72 8.92 6.31
C ASP A 22 -0.53 8.98 5.43
N PRO A 23 -1.64 8.33 5.81
CA PRO A 23 -2.85 8.28 4.99
C PRO A 23 -3.59 9.62 4.90
N ALA A 24 -3.35 10.59 5.79
CA ALA A 24 -3.96 11.91 5.69
C ALA A 24 -3.42 12.71 4.49
N LEU A 25 -2.22 12.36 4.00
CA LEU A 25 -1.63 12.92 2.78
C LEU A 25 -2.31 12.43 1.50
N ALA A 26 -3.28 11.50 1.57
CA ALA A 26 -4.00 11.00 0.40
C ALA A 26 -4.64 12.14 -0.41
N SER A 27 -5.18 13.16 0.26
CA SER A 27 -5.82 14.29 -0.41
C SER A 27 -4.85 15.19 -1.20
N GLU A 28 -3.57 15.15 -0.85
CA GLU A 28 -2.50 15.93 -1.50
C GLU A 28 -1.79 15.13 -2.60
N LEU A 29 -1.78 13.80 -2.49
CA LEU A 29 -0.98 12.91 -3.33
C LEU A 29 -1.80 12.07 -4.31
N ILE A 30 -3.11 11.96 -4.10
CA ILE A 30 -4.03 11.22 -4.97
C ILE A 30 -4.98 12.21 -5.62
N ASP A 31 -4.90 12.32 -6.95
CA ASP A 31 -5.68 13.25 -7.75
C ASP A 31 -7.11 12.73 -7.93
N THR A 32 -7.28 11.42 -8.18
CA THR A 32 -8.60 10.78 -8.31
C THR A 32 -8.71 9.42 -7.63
N ALA A 33 -9.91 9.06 -7.17
CA ALA A 33 -10.14 7.82 -6.43
C ALA A 33 -9.93 6.52 -7.25
N ASP A 34 -9.76 6.61 -8.56
CA ASP A 34 -9.55 5.48 -9.47
C ASP A 34 -8.06 5.28 -9.82
N GLU A 35 -7.15 6.12 -9.30
CA GLU A 35 -5.71 6.02 -9.61
C GLU A 35 -5.04 4.73 -9.11
N PHE A 36 -5.70 4.00 -8.20
CA PHE A 36 -5.23 2.70 -7.75
C PHE A 36 -6.35 1.66 -7.77
N PHE A 37 -5.95 0.42 -8.00
CA PHE A 37 -6.85 -0.72 -8.13
C PHE A 37 -7.18 -1.35 -6.77
N GLU A 38 -6.18 -1.49 -5.88
CA GLU A 38 -6.39 -2.01 -4.53
C GLU A 38 -5.40 -1.38 -3.53
N GLY A 39 -5.81 -1.25 -2.27
CA GLY A 39 -4.95 -0.69 -1.21
C GLY A 39 -5.11 -1.42 0.12
N TYR A 40 -4.10 -1.32 0.98
CA TYR A 40 -4.05 -1.95 2.30
C TYR A 40 -3.40 -1.05 3.34
N ASP A 41 -3.96 -1.02 4.56
CA ASP A 41 -3.35 -0.30 5.69
C ASP A 41 -2.17 -1.07 6.30
N GLY A 42 -1.54 -0.49 7.32
CA GLY A 42 -0.39 -1.05 8.03
C GLY A 42 -0.64 -2.40 8.71
N HIS A 43 -1.89 -2.86 8.78
CA HIS A 43 -2.28 -4.17 9.31
C HIS A 43 -2.81 -5.12 8.24
N GLY A 44 -2.81 -4.71 6.96
CA GLY A 44 -3.29 -5.52 5.85
C GLY A 44 -4.81 -5.55 5.71
N HIS A 45 -5.52 -4.58 6.29
CA HIS A 45 -6.94 -4.38 6.03
C HIS A 45 -7.13 -3.68 4.68
N PRO A 46 -8.09 -4.13 3.85
CA PRO A 46 -8.31 -3.55 2.53
C PRO A 46 -8.92 -2.15 2.63
N LEU A 47 -8.44 -1.26 1.76
CA LEU A 47 -8.82 0.14 1.66
C LEU A 47 -9.50 0.43 0.33
N ARG A 48 -10.29 1.50 0.31
CA ARG A 48 -10.78 2.16 -0.90
C ARG A 48 -10.53 3.65 -0.81
N ALA A 49 -10.31 4.29 -1.95
CA ALA A 49 -10.41 5.74 -2.06
C ALA A 49 -11.87 6.15 -2.24
N HIS A 50 -12.18 7.35 -1.76
CA HIS A 50 -13.43 8.04 -2.04
C HIS A 50 -13.22 9.55 -1.98
N GLY A 51 -14.23 10.31 -2.40
CA GLY A 51 -14.16 11.77 -2.43
C GLY A 51 -14.13 12.31 -3.85
N ALA A 52 -14.02 13.63 -3.96
CA ALA A 52 -13.92 14.34 -5.23
C ALA A 52 -12.44 14.44 -5.66
N PRO A 53 -12.16 14.67 -6.95
CA PRO A 53 -10.81 14.98 -7.39
C PRO A 53 -10.19 16.15 -6.61
N GLY A 54 -8.95 15.99 -6.14
CA GLY A 54 -8.28 16.96 -5.25
C GLY A 54 -8.78 16.97 -3.79
N SER A 55 -9.60 16.02 -3.39
CA SER A 55 -10.06 15.80 -2.01
C SER A 55 -10.31 14.31 -1.77
N VAL A 56 -9.36 13.49 -2.20
CA VAL A 56 -9.43 12.04 -2.07
C VAL A 56 -9.05 11.63 -0.64
N GLU A 57 -9.86 10.77 -0.05
CA GLU A 57 -9.64 10.19 1.27
C GLU A 57 -9.60 8.66 1.17
N LEU A 58 -8.90 8.03 2.10
CA LEU A 58 -8.79 6.57 2.21
C LEU A 58 -9.60 6.05 3.40
N ALA A 59 -10.34 4.98 3.19
CA ALA A 59 -11.11 4.33 4.25
C ALA A 59 -11.05 2.81 4.15
N LEU A 60 -11.10 2.13 5.30
CA LEU A 60 -11.21 0.67 5.36
C LEU A 60 -12.53 0.20 4.76
N ILE A 61 -12.44 -0.85 3.95
CA ILE A 61 -13.59 -1.59 3.43
C ILE A 61 -14.09 -2.55 4.51
N THR A 62 -13.17 -3.26 5.16
CA THR A 62 -13.45 -4.22 6.23
C THR A 62 -12.27 -4.27 7.22
N LYS A 63 -12.51 -4.82 8.42
CA LYS A 63 -11.48 -5.13 9.41
C LYS A 63 -10.92 -6.56 9.26
N GLU A 64 -11.33 -7.28 8.22
CA GLU A 64 -10.70 -8.55 7.90
C GLU A 64 -9.29 -8.30 7.36
N VAL A 65 -8.32 -9.10 7.82
CA VAL A 65 -6.92 -8.99 7.42
C VAL A 65 -6.69 -9.88 6.20
N HIS A 66 -6.14 -9.31 5.14
CA HIS A 66 -5.89 -10.00 3.86
C HIS A 66 -4.41 -10.35 3.67
N GLU A 67 -3.80 -11.02 4.67
CA GLU A 67 -2.36 -11.28 4.71
C GLU A 67 -1.79 -11.90 3.43
N GLU A 68 -2.36 -13.03 3.00
CA GLU A 68 -1.87 -13.76 1.83
C GLU A 68 -1.89 -12.89 0.57
N ARG A 69 -2.92 -12.05 0.43
CA ARG A 69 -3.07 -11.17 -0.72
C ARG A 69 -2.07 -10.03 -0.71
N VAL A 70 -1.85 -9.41 0.45
CA VAL A 70 -0.84 -8.35 0.63
C VAL A 70 0.55 -8.89 0.29
N ARG A 71 0.95 -10.02 0.88
CA ARG A 71 2.26 -10.64 0.62
C ARG A 71 2.45 -10.94 -0.86
N LYS A 72 1.47 -11.58 -1.49
CA LYS A 72 1.54 -11.94 -2.92
C LYS A 72 1.65 -10.72 -3.84
N ARG A 73 0.98 -9.61 -3.51
CA ARG A 73 1.06 -8.36 -4.27
C ARG A 73 2.45 -7.72 -4.14
N VAL A 74 2.98 -7.65 -2.92
CA VAL A 74 4.33 -7.14 -2.68
C VAL A 74 5.37 -8.02 -3.37
N GLU A 75 5.30 -9.35 -3.24
CA GLU A 75 6.21 -10.27 -3.92
C GLU A 75 6.18 -10.09 -5.44
N ARG A 76 5.00 -9.91 -6.03
CA ARG A 76 4.86 -9.59 -7.46
C ARG A 76 5.52 -8.27 -7.80
N TYR A 77 5.33 -7.22 -6.99
CA TYR A 77 5.98 -5.93 -7.21
C TYR A 77 7.51 -6.08 -7.23
N TYR A 78 8.07 -6.76 -6.23
CA TYR A 78 9.52 -6.95 -6.16
C TYR A 78 10.07 -7.77 -7.34
N SER A 79 9.35 -8.83 -7.73
CA SER A 79 9.73 -9.70 -8.84
C SER A 79 9.70 -9.00 -10.21
N VAL A 80 8.70 -8.15 -10.45
CA VAL A 80 8.49 -7.53 -11.77
C VAL A 80 9.15 -6.17 -11.90
N PHE A 81 9.08 -5.34 -10.86
CA PHE A 81 9.46 -3.94 -10.91
C PHE A 81 10.73 -3.64 -10.12
N ALA A 82 10.87 -4.21 -8.91
CA ALA A 82 12.08 -4.01 -8.11
C ALA A 82 13.28 -4.85 -8.58
N ALA A 83 13.09 -5.85 -9.44
CA ALA A 83 14.16 -6.66 -10.01
C ALA A 83 15.23 -5.85 -10.80
N ARG A 84 14.92 -4.61 -11.16
CA ARG A 84 15.89 -3.65 -11.73
C ARG A 84 16.94 -3.19 -10.70
N HIS A 85 16.65 -3.35 -9.41
CA HIS A 85 17.53 -3.08 -8.28
C HIS A 85 17.85 -4.41 -7.58
N PRO A 86 18.97 -5.08 -7.93
CA PRO A 86 19.25 -6.45 -7.52
C PRO A 86 19.37 -6.68 -6.01
N THR A 87 19.45 -5.60 -5.22
CA THR A 87 19.47 -5.64 -3.75
C THR A 87 18.08 -5.50 -3.11
N ARG A 88 17.05 -5.11 -3.86
CA ARG A 88 15.68 -4.99 -3.36
C ARG A 88 15.03 -6.37 -3.38
N VAL A 89 14.99 -6.99 -2.21
CA VAL A 89 14.27 -8.24 -1.96
C VAL A 89 13.10 -7.96 -1.02
N PRO A 90 11.95 -8.62 -1.20
CA PRO A 90 10.80 -8.41 -0.33
C PRO A 90 11.20 -8.74 1.13
N PRO A 91 10.79 -7.93 2.12
CA PRO A 91 11.13 -8.16 3.51
C PRO A 91 10.65 -9.52 4.01
N GLN A 92 11.51 -10.25 4.73
CA GLN A 92 11.18 -11.60 5.23
C GLN A 92 10.65 -11.57 6.67
N LYS A 93 9.62 -10.74 6.93
CA LYS A 93 9.00 -10.62 8.26
C LYS A 93 7.77 -11.53 8.38
N ALA A 94 7.72 -12.29 9.48
CA ALA A 94 6.61 -13.20 9.77
C ALA A 94 5.35 -12.46 10.24
N ASP A 95 5.51 -11.39 11.02
CA ASP A 95 4.39 -10.49 11.35
C ASP A 95 4.04 -9.60 10.15
N LEU A 96 2.75 -9.52 9.83
CA LEU A 96 2.28 -8.76 8.67
C LEU A 96 2.48 -7.25 8.85
N SER A 97 2.27 -6.73 10.04
CA SER A 97 2.41 -5.28 10.28
C SER A 97 3.88 -4.88 10.12
N ALA A 98 4.79 -5.64 10.74
CA ALA A 98 6.23 -5.45 10.60
C ALA A 98 6.71 -5.68 9.16
N PHE A 99 6.06 -6.56 8.39
CA PHE A 99 6.31 -6.73 6.97
C PHE A 99 5.96 -5.46 6.19
N ILE A 100 4.76 -4.92 6.39
CA ILE A 100 4.29 -3.72 5.70
C ILE A 100 5.15 -2.50 6.07
N GLU A 101 5.50 -2.34 7.34
CA GLU A 101 6.43 -1.29 7.79
C GLU A 101 7.80 -1.40 7.13
N ALA A 102 8.35 -2.62 6.99
CA ALA A 102 9.63 -2.82 6.34
C ALA A 102 9.56 -2.53 4.83
N VAL A 103 8.44 -2.89 4.16
CA VAL A 103 8.20 -2.53 2.75
C VAL A 103 8.12 -1.01 2.60
N ALA A 104 7.44 -0.33 3.53
CA ALA A 104 7.33 1.12 3.55
C ALA A 104 8.68 1.81 3.75
N ALA A 105 9.52 1.29 4.64
CA ALA A 105 10.85 1.83 4.89
C ALA A 105 11.79 1.69 3.69
N ASP A 106 11.77 0.55 2.98
CA ASP A 106 12.59 0.32 1.77
C ASP A 106 12.30 1.32 0.64
N PHE A 107 11.05 1.82 0.57
CA PHE A 107 10.60 2.75 -0.46
C PHE A 107 11.00 4.22 -0.20
N ILE A 108 11.33 4.58 1.05
CA ILE A 108 11.74 5.96 1.43
C ILE A 108 13.20 6.24 1.01
N GLU A 109 14.00 5.20 0.72
CA GLU A 109 15.36 5.36 0.19
C GLU A 109 15.36 5.56 -1.33
N GLU A 110 14.96 6.74 -1.81
CA GLU A 110 15.28 7.29 -3.15
C GLU A 110 15.29 8.83 -3.19
#